data_AF-A0A977IE14-F1
#
_entry.id   AF-A0A977IE14-F1
#
_cell.length_a   1.000
_cell.length_b   1.000
_cell.length_c   1.000
_cell.angle_alpha   90.00
_cell.angle_beta   90.00
_cell.angle_gamma   90.00
#
_symmetry.space_group_name_H-M   'P 1'
#
loop_
_entity.id
_entity.type
_entity.pdbx_description
1 polymer ?
#
loop_
_entity_poly.entity_id
_entity_poly.type
_entity_poly.pdbx_seq_one_letter_code
_entity_poly.pdbx_strand_id
1 'polypeptide(L)'
;MCAHHEKSEGGYHMTGVAACILVMGISIAIVILLWAWFGHIGPSFSDDVMLQQQETLRAQYGFEPMPKITEEEAKIPPSLRGLGNN
;
A
#
# COMPACT_ATOMS: atom_id res chain seq x y z
N MET A 1 53.26 19.55 -41.07
CA MET A 1 52.18 20.22 -40.33
C MET A 1 51.09 19.19 -40.09
N CYS A 2 51.07 18.56 -38.91
CA CYS A 2 50.10 17.52 -38.57
C CYS A 2 48.83 18.21 -38.07
N ALA A 3 47.74 18.07 -38.83
CA ALA A 3 46.42 18.46 -38.37
C ALA A 3 46.02 17.54 -37.21
N HIS A 4 46.14 18.04 -35.99
CA HIS A 4 45.51 17.43 -34.83
C HIS A 4 44.01 17.55 -35.01
N HIS A 5 43.35 16.41 -35.25
CA HIS A 5 41.90 16.31 -35.24
C HIS A 5 41.46 16.37 -33.76
N GLU A 6 41.19 17.57 -33.26
CA GLU A 6 40.49 17.74 -31.99
C GLU A 6 39.09 17.15 -32.15
N LYS A 7 38.91 15.98 -31.54
CA LYS A 7 37.61 15.34 -31.42
C LYS A 7 36.80 16.19 -30.46
N SER A 8 35.90 17.00 -30.99
CA SER A 8 34.92 17.78 -30.20
C SER A 8 34.28 16.88 -29.13
N GLU A 9 34.61 17.15 -27.86
CA GLU A 9 34.12 16.44 -26.67
C GLU A 9 32.65 16.81 -26.36
N GLY A 10 31.78 16.87 -27.37
CA GLY A 10 30.36 17.19 -27.23
C GLY A 10 29.47 15.99 -26.84
N GLY A 11 30.04 14.79 -26.63
CA GLY A 11 29.29 13.54 -26.44
C GLY A 11 28.94 13.18 -24.99
N TYR A 12 29.70 13.69 -24.02
CA TYR A 12 29.50 13.37 -22.59
C TYR A 12 28.29 14.09 -21.98
N HIS A 13 27.95 15.28 -22.48
CA HIS A 13 26.86 16.07 -21.90
C HIS A 13 25.48 15.47 -22.19
N MET A 14 25.24 14.99 -23.42
CA MET A 14 23.95 14.43 -23.82
C MET A 14 23.71 13.01 -23.25
N THR A 15 24.79 12.24 -23.05
CA THR A 15 24.72 10.93 -22.39
C THR A 15 24.38 11.05 -20.91
N GLY A 16 24.91 12.05 -20.22
CA GLY A 16 24.53 12.37 -18.84
C GLY A 16 23.05 12.74 -18.71
N VAL A 17 22.54 13.56 -19.62
CA VAL A 17 21.12 13.93 -19.65
C VAL A 17 20.23 12.71 -19.89
N ALA A 18 20.59 11.82 -20.82
CA ALA A 18 19.84 10.60 -21.08
C ALA A 18 19.81 9.65 -19.87
N ALA A 19 20.92 9.53 -19.14
CA ALA A 19 20.99 8.75 -17.90
C ALA A 19 20.07 9.32 -16.81
N CYS A 20 20.03 10.65 -16.65
CA CYS A 20 19.15 11.32 -15.68
C CYS A 20 17.66 11.07 -16.00
N ILE A 21 17.26 11.14 -17.27
CA ILE A 21 15.88 10.87 -17.69
C ILE A 21 15.48 9.43 -17.40
N LEU A 22 16.39 8.47 -17.64
CA LEU A 22 16.14 7.07 -17.32
C LEU A 22 15.94 6.86 -15.80
N VAL A 23 16.81 7.46 -14.97
CA VAL A 23 16.69 7.33 -13.51
C VAL A 23 15.38 7.94 -13.01
N MET A 24 14.97 9.10 -13.54
CA MET A 24 13.68 9.72 -13.22
C MET A 24 12.49 8.83 -13.63
N GLY A 25 12.55 8.22 -14.81
CA GLY A 25 11.50 7.28 -15.25
C GLY A 25 11.42 6.04 -14.37
N ILE A 26 12.58 5.46 -14.04
CA ILE A 26 12.67 4.27 -13.16
C ILE A 26 12.14 4.61 -11.76
N SER A 27 12.48 5.78 -11.20
CA SER A 27 11.99 6.17 -9.87
C SER A 27 10.46 6.25 -9.82
N ILE A 28 9.83 6.80 -10.87
CA ILE A 28 8.36 6.86 -10.97
C ILE A 28 7.77 5.45 -11.15
N ALA A 29 8.37 4.62 -12.00
CA ALA A 29 7.91 3.25 -12.21
C ALA A 29 7.93 2.43 -10.91
N ILE A 30 8.98 2.57 -10.09
CA ILE A 30 9.06 1.91 -8.78
C ILE A 30 7.92 2.37 -7.86
N VAL A 31 7.66 3.69 -7.79
CA VAL A 31 6.56 4.22 -6.96
C VAL A 31 5.20 3.68 -7.40
N ILE A 32 4.96 3.58 -8.70
CA ILE A 32 3.71 3.01 -9.25
C ILE A 32 3.57 1.53 -8.90
N LEU A 33 4.66 0.75 -9.00
CA LEU A 33 4.63 -0.68 -8.66
C LEU A 33 4.37 -0.89 -7.17
N LEU A 34 5.01 -0.10 -6.29
CA LEU A 34 4.74 -0.14 -4.86
C LEU A 34 3.30 0.26 -4.57
N TRP A 35 2.78 1.29 -5.23
CA TRP A 35 1.40 1.69 -5.10
C TRP A 35 0.42 0.63 -5.60
N ALA A 36 0.71 -0.06 -6.70
CA ALA A 36 -0.13 -1.16 -7.19
C ALA A 36 -0.14 -2.35 -6.22
N TRP A 37 1.00 -2.65 -5.59
CA TRP A 37 1.12 -3.75 -4.64
C TRP A 37 0.44 -3.44 -3.31
N PHE A 38 0.78 -2.31 -2.68
CA PHE A 38 0.22 -1.93 -1.37
C PHE A 38 -1.16 -1.26 -1.49
N GLY A 39 -1.46 -0.57 -2.58
CA GLY A 39 -2.77 0.05 -2.82
C GLY A 39 -3.89 -0.96 -3.05
N HIS A 40 -3.56 -2.20 -3.45
CA HIS A 40 -4.53 -3.30 -3.47
C HIS A 40 -4.81 -3.89 -2.08
N ILE A 41 -3.94 -3.64 -1.10
CA ILE A 41 -4.22 -3.89 0.32
C ILE A 41 -5.19 -2.79 0.77
N GLY A 42 -6.45 -2.95 0.37
CA GLY A 42 -7.53 -1.99 0.60
C GLY A 42 -7.86 -1.77 2.07
N PRO A 43 -8.86 -0.92 2.37
CA PRO A 43 -9.28 -0.61 3.75
C PRO A 43 -9.66 -1.86 4.55
N SER A 44 -10.06 -2.94 3.87
CA SER A 44 -10.44 -4.22 4.46
C SER A 44 -9.29 -4.97 5.14
N PHE A 45 -8.02 -4.68 4.83
CA PHE A 45 -6.91 -5.35 5.51
C PHE A 45 -6.91 -5.09 7.02
N SER A 46 -7.27 -3.87 7.43
CA SER A 46 -7.38 -3.55 8.85
C SER A 46 -8.52 -4.33 9.52
N ASP A 47 -9.65 -4.46 8.82
CA ASP A 47 -10.82 -5.17 9.33
C ASP A 47 -10.54 -6.68 9.42
N ASP A 48 -9.92 -7.26 8.40
CA ASP A 48 -9.58 -8.69 8.35
C ASP A 48 -8.56 -9.07 9.44
N VAL A 49 -7.51 -8.24 9.63
CA VAL A 49 -6.52 -8.46 10.70
C VAL A 49 -7.17 -8.31 12.07
N MET A 50 -8.04 -7.31 12.24
CA MET A 50 -8.75 -7.12 13.51
C MET A 50 -9.67 -8.30 13.83
N LEU A 51 -10.40 -8.81 12.84
CA LEU A 51 -11.23 -10.01 12.99
C LEU A 51 -10.39 -11.22 13.39
N GLN A 52 -9.28 -11.46 12.69
CA GLN A 52 -8.38 -12.57 12.98
C GLN A 52 -7.76 -12.47 14.38
N GLN A 53 -7.37 -11.28 14.81
CA GLN A 53 -6.88 -11.03 16.16
C GLN A 53 -7.95 -11.33 17.22
N GLN A 54 -9.18 -10.87 17.00
CA GLN A 54 -10.28 -11.11 17.92
C GLN A 54 -10.67 -12.60 17.99
N GLU A 55 -10.64 -13.33 16.86
CA GLU A 55 -10.85 -14.78 16.85
C GLU A 55 -9.76 -15.52 17.61
N THR A 56 -8.50 -15.14 17.39
CA THR A 56 -7.34 -15.74 18.07
C THR A 56 -7.45 -15.55 19.59
N LEU A 57 -7.78 -14.34 20.05
CA LEU A 57 -7.99 -14.04 21.47
C LEU A 57 -9.16 -14.86 22.05
N ARG A 58 -10.29 -14.95 21.32
CA ARG A 58 -11.43 -15.74 21.78
C ARG A 58 -11.10 -17.22 21.91
N ALA A 59 -10.39 -17.79 20.94
CA ALA A 59 -9.94 -19.18 20.99
C ALA A 59 -8.98 -19.43 22.17
N GLN A 60 -8.07 -18.49 22.44
CA GLN A 60 -7.12 -18.60 23.54
C GLN A 60 -7.81 -18.60 24.92
N TYR A 61 -8.87 -17.82 25.09
CA TYR A 61 -9.59 -17.69 26.35
C TYR A 61 -10.88 -18.54 26.42
N GLY A 62 -11.15 -19.40 25.43
CA GLY A 62 -12.29 -20.32 25.42
C GLY A 62 -13.66 -19.65 25.20
N PHE A 63 -13.68 -18.47 24.58
CA PHE A 63 -14.93 -17.79 24.23
C PHE A 63 -15.54 -18.34 22.94
N GLU A 64 -16.87 -18.26 22.84
CA GLU A 64 -17.59 -18.63 21.62
C GLU A 64 -17.17 -17.72 20.43
N PRO A 65 -17.27 -18.23 19.18
CA PRO A 65 -16.97 -17.47 17.97
C PRO A 65 -17.74 -16.15 17.90
N MET A 66 -17.19 -15.15 17.19
CA MET A 66 -17.87 -13.87 17.06
C MET A 66 -19.26 -14.02 16.44
N PRO A 67 -20.30 -13.44 17.04
CA PRO A 67 -21.61 -13.38 16.40
C PRO A 67 -21.52 -12.54 15.13
N LYS A 68 -22.13 -13.03 14.04
CA LYS A 68 -22.25 -12.26 12.80
C LYS A 68 -23.13 -11.04 13.06
N ILE A 69 -22.54 -9.85 12.95
CA ILE A 69 -23.25 -8.58 13.04
C ILE A 69 -24.23 -8.51 11.88
N THR A 70 -25.51 -8.32 12.17
CA THR A 70 -26.53 -8.09 11.14
C THR A 70 -26.39 -6.68 10.55
N GLU A 71 -26.86 -6.44 9.32
CA GLU A 71 -26.71 -5.14 8.63
C GLU A 71 -27.32 -3.97 9.41
N GLU A 72 -28.36 -4.22 10.20
CA GLU A 72 -28.99 -3.23 11.08
C GLU A 72 -28.13 -2.92 12.31
N GLU A 73 -27.47 -3.92 12.90
CA GLU A 73 -26.55 -3.72 14.01
C GLU A 73 -25.23 -3.06 13.57
N ALA A 74 -24.83 -3.21 12.31
CA ALA A 74 -23.66 -2.55 11.76
C ALA A 74 -23.81 -1.00 11.77
N LYS A 75 -25.04 -0.49 11.63
CA LYS A 75 -25.35 0.94 11.68
C LYS A 75 -25.31 1.52 13.09
N ILE A 76 -25.38 0.67 14.11
CA ILE A 76 -25.40 1.05 15.52
C ILE A 76 -24.00 0.85 16.10
N PRO A 77 -23.40 1.87 16.75
CA PRO A 77 -22.09 1.71 17.37
C PRO A 77 -22.14 0.63 18.46
N PRO A 78 -21.04 -0.14 18.67
CA PRO A 78 -21.05 -1.31 19.56
C PRO A 78 -21.56 -1.00 20.98
N SER A 79 -21.29 0.19 21.49
CA SER A 79 -21.72 0.63 22.82
C SER A 79 -23.23 0.88 22.97
N LEU A 80 -23.95 1.09 21.86
CA LEU A 80 -25.39 1.33 21.83
C LEU A 80 -26.21 0.10 21.40
N ARG A 81 -25.55 -1.00 21.01
CA ARG A 81 -26.22 -2.26 20.67
C ARG A 81 -26.84 -2.86 21.94
N GLY A 82 -28.13 -3.20 21.88
CA GLY A 82 -28.86 -3.83 23.00
C GLY A 82 -29.51 -2.87 24.03
N LEU A 83 -29.33 -1.55 23.90
CA LEU A 83 -29.93 -0.55 24.80
C LEU A 83 -31.38 -0.16 24.44
N GLY A 84 -31.88 -0.56 23.27
CA GLY A 84 -33.23 -0.22 22.78
C GLY A 84 -34.34 -1.21 23.15
N ASN A 85 -34.06 -2.22 23.98
CA ASN A 85 -34.95 -3.36 24.23
C ASN A 85 -35.54 -3.39 25.67
N ASN A 86 -35.83 -2.21 26.24
CA ASN A 86 -36.53 -2.06 27.53
C ASN A 86 -37.99 -1.63 27.32
#